data_AF-A0A010RUQ5-F1
#
_entry.id   AF-A0A010RUQ5-F1
#
_cell.length_a   1.000
_cell.length_b   1.000
_cell.length_c   1.000
_cell.angle_alpha   90.00
_cell.angle_beta   90.00
_cell.angle_gamma   90.00
#
_symmetry.space_group_name_H-M   'P 1'
#
loop_
_entity.id
_entity.type
_entity.pdbx_description
1 polymer ?
#
loop_
_entity_poly.entity_id
_entity_poly.type
_entity_poly.pdbx_seq_one_letter_code
_entity_poly.pdbx_strand_id
1 'polypeptide(L)'
;MNRQTYLALPHVSQFTDWLAAELDSESRFTHEYVDRRTGAQWSCNNLFDAFTHYRWNHPGNSRLAFNPGNCSTSNGLALAALRKDLGNINSNDNRALDAAIDVMSWGGVSAGNASWLKANQEGLAGLLEAVQAAMDAGDELAPVLRSKHLRFNSGMTKVYSLLCKNFVIYDSRVAAALGWLVVKYCQSQGLLKVPQALCFPWAAAKEGPNATAPKRRNPGIGNLEFKGLRSGAHHALWNLRANWVLSAVLANPATKGSPFHSVAAPHDPLRALEAALFMIGYDLGQQRIAVAA
;
A
#
# COMPACT_ATOMS: atom_id res chain seq x y z
N MET A 1 3.44 -18.58 8.35
CA MET A 1 4.89 -18.44 8.13
C MET A 1 5.33 -17.16 8.81
N ASN A 2 6.53 -17.09 9.38
CA ASN A 2 7.03 -15.84 9.96
C ASN A 2 7.84 -15.03 8.92
N ARG A 3 8.18 -13.77 9.27
CA ARG A 3 8.91 -12.86 8.39
C ARG A 3 10.22 -13.45 7.87
N GLN A 4 11.04 -14.03 8.74
CA GLN A 4 12.36 -14.56 8.38
C GLN A 4 12.25 -15.71 7.38
N THR A 5 11.36 -16.66 7.64
CA THR A 5 11.11 -17.78 6.72
C THR A 5 10.57 -17.30 5.37
N TYR A 6 9.70 -16.29 5.37
CA TYR A 6 9.13 -15.75 4.12
C TYR A 6 10.19 -15.03 3.27
N LEU A 7 11.02 -14.19 3.88
CA LEU A 7 12.08 -13.47 3.17
C LEU A 7 13.19 -14.40 2.67
N ALA A 8 13.41 -15.54 3.33
CA ALA A 8 14.37 -16.55 2.91
C ALA A 8 13.89 -17.42 1.72
N LEU A 9 12.62 -17.29 1.28
CA LEU A 9 12.16 -17.99 0.08
C LEU A 9 12.96 -17.52 -1.14
N PRO A 10 13.45 -18.42 -2.02
CA PRO A 10 14.43 -18.08 -3.05
C PRO A 10 14.04 -16.87 -3.90
N HIS A 11 12.84 -16.87 -4.48
CA HIS A 11 12.36 -15.76 -5.29
C HIS A 11 12.05 -14.50 -4.48
N VAL A 12 11.69 -14.62 -3.19
CA VAL A 12 11.43 -13.44 -2.34
C VAL A 12 12.74 -12.73 -2.00
N SER A 13 13.77 -13.48 -1.62
CA SER A 13 15.12 -12.92 -1.38
C SER A 13 15.64 -12.27 -2.65
N GLN A 14 15.63 -13.00 -3.78
CA GLN A 14 16.12 -12.48 -5.06
C GLN A 14 15.35 -11.24 -5.53
N PHE A 15 14.02 -11.21 -5.36
CA PHE A 15 13.23 -10.02 -5.68
C PHE A 15 13.59 -8.83 -4.78
N THR A 16 13.81 -9.09 -3.48
CA THR A 16 14.19 -8.05 -2.52
C THR A 16 15.55 -7.45 -2.88
N ASP A 17 16.54 -8.31 -3.19
CA ASP A 17 17.88 -7.88 -3.59
C ASP A 17 17.88 -7.15 -4.93
N TRP A 18 17.13 -7.68 -5.90
CA TRP A 18 16.96 -7.04 -7.22
C TRP A 18 16.30 -5.66 -7.09
N LEU A 19 15.19 -5.55 -6.36
CA LEU A 19 14.49 -4.27 -6.21
C LEU A 19 15.33 -3.27 -5.40
N ALA A 20 16.13 -3.73 -4.43
CA ALA A 20 17.06 -2.88 -3.71
C ALA A 20 18.16 -2.31 -4.61
N ALA A 21 18.76 -3.15 -5.48
CA ALA A 21 19.77 -2.71 -6.43
C ALA A 21 19.21 -1.76 -7.50
N GLU A 22 17.93 -1.91 -7.84
CA GLU A 22 17.25 -1.12 -8.87
C GLU A 22 16.41 0.04 -8.33
N LEU A 23 16.37 0.25 -7.01
CA LEU A 23 15.45 1.19 -6.36
C LEU A 23 15.49 2.60 -6.97
N ASP A 24 16.69 3.03 -7.35
CA ASP A 24 16.98 4.35 -7.94
C ASP A 24 17.17 4.31 -9.46
N SER A 25 16.80 3.20 -10.12
CA SER A 25 16.93 3.01 -11.56
C SER A 25 16.18 4.08 -12.35
N GLU A 26 16.91 4.81 -13.20
CA GLU A 26 16.38 5.93 -13.98
C GLU A 26 15.56 5.51 -15.22
N SER A 27 15.58 4.21 -15.57
CA SER A 27 14.94 3.71 -16.79
C SER A 27 13.98 2.55 -16.55
N ARG A 28 14.20 1.73 -15.52
CA ARG A 28 13.34 0.56 -15.28
C ARG A 28 11.96 0.94 -14.79
N PHE A 29 11.85 2.05 -14.05
CA PHE A 29 10.61 2.47 -13.41
C PHE A 29 10.04 3.77 -13.99
N THR A 30 10.46 4.13 -15.20
CA THR A 30 9.80 5.17 -15.97
C THR A 30 8.34 4.77 -16.23
N HIS A 31 7.41 5.68 -15.96
CA HIS A 31 5.98 5.43 -16.09
C HIS A 31 5.22 6.71 -16.37
N GLU A 32 4.11 6.60 -17.09
CA GLU A 32 3.23 7.73 -17.38
C GLU A 32 1.78 7.30 -17.57
N TYR A 33 0.86 8.23 -17.33
CA TYR A 33 -0.58 8.06 -17.61
C TYR A 33 -1.29 9.42 -17.66
N VAL A 34 -2.51 9.41 -18.19
CA VAL A 34 -3.44 10.55 -18.07
C VAL A 34 -4.24 10.41 -16.77
N ASP A 35 -4.13 11.39 -15.87
CA ASP A 35 -5.00 11.45 -14.70
C ASP A 35 -6.42 11.79 -15.13
N ARG A 36 -7.27 10.77 -15.21
CA ARG A 36 -8.68 10.90 -15.63
C ARG A 36 -9.51 11.87 -14.77
N ARG A 37 -9.05 12.26 -13.58
CA ARG A 37 -9.75 13.26 -12.75
C ARG A 37 -9.56 14.68 -13.26
N THR A 38 -8.42 14.96 -13.90
CA THR A 38 -8.00 16.31 -14.29
C THR A 38 -7.70 16.43 -15.78
N GLY A 39 -7.53 15.32 -16.50
CA GLY A 39 -7.06 15.28 -17.88
C GLY A 39 -5.55 15.54 -18.03
N ALA A 40 -4.83 15.76 -16.94
CA ALA A 40 -3.40 16.09 -16.99
C ALA A 40 -2.53 14.83 -17.23
N GLN A 41 -1.44 15.00 -17.96
CA GLN A 41 -0.39 14.00 -18.03
C GLN A 41 0.36 13.93 -16.70
N TRP A 42 0.56 12.72 -16.18
CA TRP A 42 1.42 12.43 -15.05
C TRP A 42 2.53 11.49 -15.52
N SER A 43 3.76 11.73 -15.09
CA SER A 43 4.91 10.89 -15.43
C SER A 43 5.94 10.89 -14.31
N CYS A 44 6.77 9.85 -14.28
CA CYS A 44 7.95 9.76 -13.43
C CYS A 44 9.07 9.04 -14.17
N ASN A 45 10.32 9.38 -13.86
CA ASN A 45 11.50 8.71 -14.42
C ASN A 45 11.92 7.49 -13.58
N ASN A 46 11.73 7.55 -12.26
CA ASN A 46 12.05 6.48 -11.32
C ASN A 46 11.05 6.46 -10.15
N LEU A 47 11.25 5.53 -9.20
CA LEU A 47 10.36 5.39 -8.04
C LEU A 47 10.38 6.62 -7.13
N PHE A 48 11.54 7.23 -6.90
CA PHE A 48 11.62 8.42 -6.05
C PHE A 48 10.92 9.63 -6.71
N ASP A 49 11.06 9.77 -8.01
CA ASP A 49 10.39 10.80 -8.81
C ASP A 49 8.86 10.61 -8.82
N ALA A 50 8.38 9.37 -8.74
CA ALA A 50 6.95 9.12 -8.53
C ALA A 50 6.45 9.65 -7.18
N PHE A 51 7.30 9.61 -6.14
CA PHE A 51 7.01 10.20 -4.84
C PHE A 51 7.06 11.73 -4.86
N THR A 52 8.06 12.34 -5.52
CA THR A 52 8.14 13.81 -5.63
C THR A 52 6.96 14.39 -6.41
N HIS A 53 6.44 13.66 -7.41
CA HIS A 53 5.23 14.00 -8.15
C HIS A 53 3.92 13.50 -7.49
N TYR A 54 3.94 13.16 -6.21
CA TYR A 54 2.72 12.79 -5.49
C TYR A 54 1.68 13.92 -5.53
N ARG A 55 0.50 13.59 -6.06
CA ARG A 55 -0.62 14.53 -6.13
C ARG A 55 -1.97 13.85 -5.96
N TRP A 56 -2.48 13.84 -4.73
CA TRP A 56 -3.77 13.26 -4.41
C TRP A 56 -4.52 14.04 -3.33
N ASN A 57 -5.73 14.49 -3.67
CA ASN A 57 -6.56 15.28 -2.76
C ASN A 57 -6.92 14.49 -1.50
N HIS A 58 -6.82 15.14 -0.35
CA HIS A 58 -7.41 14.70 0.91
C HIS A 58 -8.23 15.84 1.53
N PRO A 59 -9.35 15.54 2.21
CA PRO A 59 -10.11 16.55 2.94
C PRO A 59 -9.32 17.05 4.15
N GLY A 60 -9.76 18.18 4.71
CA GLY A 60 -9.31 18.62 6.03
C GLY A 60 -10.09 17.91 7.14
N ASN A 61 -9.65 18.10 8.38
CA ASN A 61 -10.32 17.60 9.57
C ASN A 61 -10.21 18.64 10.69
N SER A 62 -11.35 19.21 11.10
CA SER A 62 -11.42 20.22 12.14
C SER A 62 -11.11 19.68 13.53
N ARG A 63 -11.51 18.44 13.85
CA ARG A 63 -11.20 17.78 15.12
C ARG A 63 -9.69 17.60 15.33
N LEU A 64 -8.97 17.32 14.25
CA LEU A 64 -7.53 17.07 14.24
C LEU A 64 -6.70 18.26 13.75
N ALA A 65 -7.34 19.40 13.49
CA ALA A 65 -6.72 20.66 13.09
C ALA A 65 -5.76 20.58 11.89
N PHE A 66 -6.09 19.79 10.87
CA PHE A 66 -5.35 19.80 9.59
C PHE A 66 -6.23 20.26 8.43
N ASN A 67 -5.62 21.01 7.51
CA ASN A 67 -6.28 21.57 6.33
C ASN A 67 -6.39 20.55 5.19
N PRO A 68 -7.34 20.72 4.25
CA PRO A 68 -7.34 19.96 3.00
C PRO A 68 -6.05 20.23 2.21
N GLY A 69 -5.64 19.27 1.41
CA GLY A 69 -4.40 19.34 0.63
C GLY A 69 -4.35 18.32 -0.49
N ASN A 70 -3.26 18.33 -1.25
CA ASN A 70 -3.08 17.38 -2.34
C ASN A 70 -1.63 16.93 -2.59
N CYS A 71 -0.64 17.49 -1.91
CA CYS A 71 0.77 17.11 -2.10
C CYS A 71 1.22 16.13 -1.00
N SER A 72 2.39 15.53 -1.20
CA SER A 72 2.99 14.58 -0.24
C SER A 72 3.10 15.21 1.16
N THR A 73 3.64 16.42 1.25
CA THR A 73 3.81 17.14 2.53
C THR A 73 2.48 17.36 3.26
N SER A 74 1.46 17.91 2.59
CA SER A 74 0.14 18.12 3.22
C SER A 74 -0.48 16.81 3.68
N ASN A 75 -0.34 15.76 2.87
CA ASN A 75 -0.87 14.45 3.21
C ASN A 75 -0.11 13.81 4.38
N GLY A 76 1.21 13.99 4.44
CA GLY A 76 2.03 13.51 5.55
C GLY A 76 1.69 14.18 6.88
N LEU A 77 1.34 15.48 6.87
CA LEU A 77 0.87 16.19 8.07
C LEU A 77 -0.49 15.65 8.54
N ALA A 78 -1.42 15.41 7.61
CA ALA A 78 -2.71 14.78 7.92
C ALA A 78 -2.51 13.37 8.52
N LEU A 79 -1.66 12.54 7.92
CA LEU A 79 -1.34 11.21 8.42
C LEU A 79 -0.68 11.24 9.80
N ALA A 80 0.19 12.22 10.08
CA ALA A 80 0.80 12.38 11.40
C ALA A 80 -0.25 12.69 12.48
N ALA A 81 -1.21 13.57 12.18
CA ALA A 81 -2.31 13.89 13.08
C ALA A 81 -3.23 12.67 13.32
N LEU A 82 -3.62 11.96 12.26
CA LEU A 82 -4.44 10.75 12.34
C LEU A 82 -3.74 9.63 13.11
N ARG A 83 -2.43 9.42 12.89
CA ARG A 83 -1.61 8.46 13.63
C ARG A 83 -1.57 8.80 15.12
N LYS A 84 -1.34 10.06 15.46
CA LYS A 84 -1.32 10.52 16.86
C LYS A 84 -2.65 10.23 17.53
N ASP A 85 -3.77 10.49 16.86
CA ASP A 85 -5.09 10.26 17.42
C ASP A 85 -5.39 8.76 17.61
N LEU A 86 -5.11 7.93 16.61
CA LEU A 86 -5.21 6.48 16.70
C LEU A 86 -4.31 5.87 17.79
N GLY A 87 -3.13 6.45 18.03
CA GLY A 87 -2.24 6.02 19.12
C GLY A 87 -2.75 6.35 20.54
N ASN A 88 -3.80 7.18 20.66
CA ASN A 88 -4.36 7.64 21.93
C ASN A 88 -5.75 7.05 22.24
N ILE A 89 -6.12 5.94 21.58
CA ILE A 89 -7.41 5.28 21.79
C ILE A 89 -7.53 4.69 23.21
N ASN A 90 -6.43 4.28 23.85
CA ASN A 90 -6.36 3.84 25.26
C ASN A 90 -7.46 2.82 25.64
N SER A 91 -7.62 1.76 24.84
CA SER A 91 -8.68 0.75 25.01
C SER A 91 -10.10 1.32 25.13
N ASN A 92 -10.34 2.53 24.61
CA ASN A 92 -11.64 3.20 24.63
C ASN A 92 -12.32 3.10 23.26
N ASP A 93 -13.45 2.40 23.22
CA ASP A 93 -14.21 2.14 22.00
C ASP A 93 -14.73 3.40 21.30
N ASN A 94 -15.13 4.43 22.06
CA ASN A 94 -15.59 5.70 21.48
C ASN A 94 -14.45 6.41 20.77
N ARG A 95 -13.27 6.45 21.40
CA ARG A 95 -12.06 7.03 20.79
C ARG A 95 -11.60 6.23 19.58
N ALA A 96 -11.62 4.90 19.67
CA ALA A 96 -11.29 4.03 18.56
C ALA A 96 -12.23 4.25 17.36
N LEU A 97 -13.53 4.44 17.62
CA LEU A 97 -14.51 4.76 16.59
C LEU A 97 -14.22 6.12 15.95
N ASP A 98 -14.08 7.19 16.74
CA ASP A 98 -13.83 8.54 16.22
C ASP A 98 -12.54 8.59 15.37
N ALA A 99 -11.45 8.00 15.89
CA ALA A 99 -10.18 7.94 15.20
C ALA A 99 -10.28 7.15 13.87
N ALA A 100 -10.94 5.99 13.88
CA ALA A 100 -11.11 5.18 12.69
C ALA A 100 -12.02 5.86 11.64
N ILE A 101 -13.08 6.55 12.08
CA ILE A 101 -13.98 7.31 11.20
C ILE A 101 -13.24 8.46 10.51
N ASP A 102 -12.36 9.15 11.22
CA ASP A 102 -11.56 10.22 10.65
C ASP A 102 -10.57 9.73 9.59
N VAL A 103 -9.99 8.55 9.80
CA VAL A 103 -9.19 7.87 8.76
C VAL A 103 -10.04 7.49 7.55
N MET A 104 -11.28 7.03 7.76
CA MET A 104 -12.18 6.72 6.64
C MET A 104 -12.52 7.97 5.82
N SER A 105 -12.76 9.09 6.51
CA SER A 105 -13.04 10.39 5.90
C SER A 105 -11.85 10.88 5.08
N TRP A 106 -10.65 10.93 5.68
CA TRP A 106 -9.40 11.28 5.00
C TRP A 106 -9.16 10.42 3.75
N GLY A 107 -9.36 9.11 3.87
CA GLY A 107 -9.12 8.16 2.79
C GLY A 107 -10.19 8.10 1.71
N GLY A 108 -11.31 8.82 1.86
CA GLY A 108 -12.46 8.73 0.95
C GLY A 108 -13.11 7.35 0.90
N VAL A 109 -13.09 6.61 2.02
CA VAL A 109 -13.51 5.19 2.10
C VAL A 109 -14.59 4.95 3.17
N SER A 110 -15.34 5.99 3.55
CA SER A 110 -16.42 5.91 4.54
C SER A 110 -17.56 4.98 4.14
N ALA A 111 -17.87 4.87 2.84
CA ALA A 111 -18.96 4.04 2.35
C ALA A 111 -18.79 2.56 2.79
N GLY A 112 -19.75 2.06 3.57
CA GLY A 112 -19.74 0.72 4.15
C GLY A 112 -18.79 0.52 5.34
N ASN A 113 -17.60 1.14 5.35
CA ASN A 113 -16.68 1.03 6.48
C ASN A 113 -17.15 1.82 7.71
N ALA A 114 -17.64 3.04 7.52
CA ALA A 114 -18.14 3.85 8.64
C ALA A 114 -19.35 3.19 9.32
N SER A 115 -20.28 2.63 8.54
CA SER A 115 -21.41 1.87 9.07
C SER A 115 -20.97 0.63 9.83
N TRP A 116 -19.99 -0.10 9.30
CA TRP A 116 -19.43 -1.27 10.00
C TRP A 116 -18.76 -0.87 11.32
N LEU A 117 -17.94 0.20 11.33
CA LEU A 117 -17.29 0.70 12.54
C LEU A 117 -18.31 1.08 13.62
N LYS A 118 -19.35 1.82 13.26
CA LYS A 118 -20.43 2.20 14.18
C LYS A 118 -21.18 0.98 14.73
N ALA A 119 -21.46 -0.01 13.88
CA ALA A 119 -22.15 -1.23 14.29
C ALA A 119 -21.28 -2.18 15.14
N ASN A 120 -19.96 -2.01 15.13
CA ASN A 120 -19.00 -2.82 15.89
C ASN A 120 -18.19 -1.95 16.85
N GLN A 121 -18.82 -0.91 17.41
CA GLN A 121 -18.16 0.01 18.33
C GLN A 121 -17.76 -0.70 19.62
N GLU A 122 -18.65 -1.51 20.19
CA GLU A 122 -18.35 -2.32 21.38
C GLU A 122 -17.23 -3.33 21.07
N GLY A 123 -16.13 -3.25 21.83
CA GLY A 123 -14.93 -4.05 21.63
C GLY A 123 -14.02 -3.61 20.47
N LEU A 124 -14.32 -2.48 19.81
CA LEU A 124 -13.54 -1.97 18.68
C LEU A 124 -12.07 -1.71 19.06
N ALA A 125 -11.84 -1.07 20.20
CA ALA A 125 -10.48 -0.74 20.63
C ALA A 125 -9.66 -2.02 20.84
N GLY A 126 -10.22 -3.01 21.55
CA GLY A 126 -9.59 -4.30 21.75
C GLY A 126 -9.33 -5.06 20.44
N LEU A 127 -10.24 -4.99 19.47
CA LEU A 127 -10.02 -5.56 18.13
C LEU A 127 -8.84 -4.89 17.40
N LEU A 128 -8.79 -3.55 17.40
CA LEU A 128 -7.72 -2.80 16.73
C LEU A 128 -6.36 -3.08 17.38
N GLU A 129 -6.29 -3.09 18.71
CA GLU A 129 -5.09 -3.39 19.49
C GLU A 129 -4.62 -4.84 19.27
N ALA A 130 -5.53 -5.81 19.23
CA ALA A 130 -5.21 -7.21 18.94
C ALA A 130 -4.66 -7.39 17.50
N VAL A 131 -5.27 -6.74 16.51
CA VAL A 131 -4.76 -6.76 15.13
C VAL A 131 -3.39 -6.08 15.05
N GLN A 132 -3.21 -4.93 15.70
CA GLN A 132 -1.92 -4.23 15.77
C GLN A 132 -0.83 -5.13 16.35
N ALA A 133 -1.08 -5.76 17.51
CA ALA A 133 -0.14 -6.66 18.16
C ALA A 133 0.25 -7.84 17.25
N ALA A 134 -0.72 -8.45 16.56
CA ALA A 134 -0.46 -9.53 15.62
C ALA A 134 0.37 -9.09 14.40
N MET A 135 0.11 -7.90 13.87
CA MET A 135 0.85 -7.34 12.74
C MET A 135 2.28 -6.96 13.11
N ASP A 136 2.47 -6.29 14.25
CA ASP A 136 3.78 -5.89 14.76
C ASP A 136 4.64 -7.12 15.13
N ALA A 137 4.02 -8.19 15.63
CA ALA A 137 4.70 -9.47 15.88
C ALA A 137 5.05 -10.23 14.59
N GLY A 138 4.45 -9.87 13.45
CA GLY A 138 4.63 -10.61 12.20
C GLY A 138 4.07 -12.03 12.23
N ASP A 139 3.01 -12.27 13.01
CA ASP A 139 2.44 -13.60 13.19
C ASP A 139 1.24 -13.84 12.24
N GLU A 140 1.52 -14.47 11.09
CA GLU A 140 0.47 -14.90 10.14
C GLU A 140 -0.54 -15.91 10.73
N LEU A 141 -0.20 -16.57 11.85
CA LEU A 141 -1.04 -17.57 12.48
C LEU A 141 -1.90 -17.00 13.60
N ALA A 142 -1.72 -15.72 13.96
CA ALA A 142 -2.46 -15.05 15.01
C ALA A 142 -3.99 -15.24 14.80
N PRO A 143 -4.73 -15.74 15.82
CA PRO A 143 -6.15 -16.04 15.69
C PRO A 143 -6.99 -14.86 15.19
N VAL A 144 -6.66 -13.64 15.63
CA VAL A 144 -7.34 -12.40 15.20
C VAL A 144 -7.23 -12.17 13.69
N LEU A 145 -6.08 -12.48 13.08
CA LEU A 145 -5.85 -12.31 11.64
C LEU A 145 -6.57 -13.38 10.81
N ARG A 146 -6.94 -14.50 11.43
CA ARG A 146 -7.63 -15.63 10.78
C ARG A 146 -9.12 -15.66 11.05
N SER A 147 -9.62 -14.76 11.89
CA SER A 147 -11.04 -14.65 12.22
C SER A 147 -11.88 -14.37 10.98
N LYS A 148 -13.01 -15.09 10.84
CA LYS A 148 -14.01 -14.82 9.79
C LYS A 148 -14.69 -13.45 9.97
N HIS A 149 -14.64 -12.90 11.18
CA HIS A 149 -15.20 -11.59 11.51
C HIS A 149 -14.20 -10.43 11.33
N LEU A 150 -12.95 -10.72 10.94
CA LEU A 150 -11.95 -9.70 10.71
C LEU A 150 -12.35 -8.79 9.55
N ARG A 151 -12.56 -7.50 9.85
CA ARG A 151 -12.73 -6.46 8.84
C ARG A 151 -11.36 -5.97 8.35
N PHE A 152 -10.84 -6.62 7.32
CA PHE A 152 -9.62 -6.18 6.62
C PHE A 152 -9.90 -5.96 5.15
N ASN A 153 -9.84 -4.72 4.68
CA ASN A 153 -10.04 -4.36 3.27
C ASN A 153 -9.21 -3.11 2.95
N SER A 154 -9.20 -2.65 1.69
CA SER A 154 -8.41 -1.49 1.25
C SER A 154 -8.71 -0.17 1.99
N GLY A 155 -9.88 -0.07 2.66
CA GLY A 155 -10.19 1.04 3.55
C GLY A 155 -9.57 0.84 4.93
N MET A 156 -9.79 -0.32 5.54
CA MET A 156 -9.24 -0.66 6.86
C MET A 156 -7.72 -0.73 6.88
N THR A 157 -7.05 -1.04 5.77
CA THR A 157 -5.58 -0.94 5.68
C THR A 157 -5.07 0.46 6.03
N LYS A 158 -5.86 1.51 5.84
CA LYS A 158 -5.48 2.88 6.23
C LYS A 158 -5.38 3.02 7.75
N VAL A 159 -6.35 2.49 8.49
CA VAL A 159 -6.33 2.47 9.96
C VAL A 159 -5.12 1.67 10.44
N TYR A 160 -4.96 0.45 9.93
CA TYR A 160 -3.83 -0.40 10.34
C TYR A 160 -2.47 0.16 9.95
N SER A 161 -2.35 0.87 8.81
CA SER A 161 -1.10 1.55 8.40
C SER A 161 -0.68 2.70 9.33
N LEU A 162 -1.61 3.21 10.13
CA LEU A 162 -1.38 4.29 11.08
C LEU A 162 -1.23 3.77 12.51
N LEU A 163 -1.84 2.63 12.84
CA LEU A 163 -1.63 1.95 14.12
C LEU A 163 -0.33 1.14 14.16
N CYS A 164 -0.06 0.32 13.14
CA CYS A 164 1.07 -0.61 13.14
C CYS A 164 2.37 0.10 12.71
N LYS A 165 3.51 -0.41 13.19
CA LYS A 165 4.82 0.15 12.81
C LYS A 165 5.20 -0.30 11.41
N ASN A 166 5.77 0.62 10.61
CA ASN A 166 6.28 0.34 9.27
C ASN A 166 5.29 -0.46 8.41
N PHE A 167 4.04 0.03 8.36
CA PHE A 167 2.94 -0.68 7.74
C PHE A 167 2.31 0.16 6.64
N VAL A 168 2.21 -0.41 5.43
CA VAL A 168 1.73 0.25 4.23
C VAL A 168 0.23 0.10 4.04
N ILE A 169 -0.38 1.11 3.43
CA ILE A 169 -1.74 1.10 2.91
C ILE A 169 -1.76 0.20 1.67
N TYR A 170 -2.05 -1.09 1.87
CA TYR A 170 -2.17 -2.03 0.76
C TYR A 170 -3.55 -1.91 0.09
N ASP A 171 -3.77 -0.80 -0.61
CA ASP A 171 -4.97 -0.59 -1.44
C ASP A 171 -4.77 -1.13 -2.86
N SER A 172 -5.80 -1.01 -3.70
CA SER A 172 -5.75 -1.49 -5.09
C SER A 172 -4.64 -0.87 -5.94
N ARG A 173 -4.17 0.34 -5.62
CA ARG A 173 -3.10 1.02 -6.37
C ARG A 173 -1.75 0.51 -5.94
N VAL A 174 -1.49 0.48 -4.64
CA VAL A 174 -0.25 -0.09 -4.11
C VAL A 174 -0.10 -1.56 -4.53
N ALA A 175 -1.19 -2.33 -4.50
CA ALA A 175 -1.20 -3.71 -4.99
C ALA A 175 -0.89 -3.82 -6.50
N ALA A 176 -1.46 -2.93 -7.32
CA ALA A 176 -1.18 -2.88 -8.76
C ALA A 176 0.29 -2.56 -9.06
N ALA A 177 0.85 -1.53 -8.43
CA ALA A 177 2.24 -1.15 -8.60
C ALA A 177 3.21 -2.22 -8.08
N LEU A 178 2.90 -2.88 -6.95
CA LEU A 178 3.72 -3.96 -6.44
C LEU A 178 3.73 -5.17 -7.40
N GLY A 179 2.58 -5.51 -7.99
CA GLY A 179 2.52 -6.52 -9.05
C GLY A 179 3.33 -6.11 -10.29
N TRP A 180 3.30 -4.84 -10.69
CA TRP A 180 4.10 -4.30 -11.78
C TRP A 180 5.61 -4.41 -11.53
N LEU A 181 6.07 -4.16 -10.30
CA LEU A 181 7.45 -4.41 -9.90
C LEU A 181 7.82 -5.89 -10.02
N VAL A 182 6.94 -6.79 -9.57
CA VAL A 182 7.15 -8.24 -9.69
C VAL A 182 7.21 -8.69 -11.15
N VAL A 183 6.40 -8.11 -12.04
CA VAL A 183 6.48 -8.40 -13.49
C VAL A 183 7.83 -8.00 -14.05
N LYS A 184 8.33 -6.81 -13.74
CA LYS A 184 9.67 -6.36 -14.18
C LYS A 184 10.77 -7.27 -13.67
N TYR A 185 10.69 -7.68 -12.40
CA TYR A 185 11.59 -8.70 -11.86
C TYR A 185 11.51 -10.00 -12.65
N CYS A 186 10.31 -10.54 -12.88
CA CYS A 186 10.12 -11.78 -13.63
C CYS A 186 10.72 -11.68 -15.04
N GLN A 187 10.51 -10.56 -15.74
CA GLN A 187 11.10 -10.29 -17.05
C GLN A 187 12.63 -10.25 -16.97
N SER A 188 13.20 -9.55 -15.97
CA SER A 188 14.66 -9.47 -15.79
C SER A 188 15.33 -10.81 -15.49
N GLN A 189 14.59 -11.74 -14.87
CA GLN A 189 15.05 -13.07 -14.50
C GLN A 189 14.61 -14.16 -15.48
N GLY A 190 13.94 -13.81 -16.59
CA GLY A 190 13.42 -14.77 -17.56
C GLY A 190 12.35 -15.73 -17.03
N LEU A 191 11.61 -15.34 -15.98
CA LEU A 191 10.56 -16.18 -15.39
C LEU A 191 9.29 -16.16 -16.26
N LEU A 192 8.75 -17.34 -16.52
CA LEU A 192 7.53 -17.51 -17.33
C LEU A 192 6.23 -17.38 -16.53
N LYS A 193 6.31 -17.42 -15.19
CA LYS A 193 5.17 -17.33 -14.26
C LYS A 193 5.58 -16.53 -13.03
N VAL A 194 4.63 -15.83 -12.43
CA VAL A 194 4.83 -15.15 -11.15
C VAL A 194 5.07 -16.19 -10.05
N PRO A 195 6.20 -16.14 -9.31
CA PRO A 195 6.42 -17.02 -8.16
C PRO A 195 5.28 -16.89 -7.15
N GLN A 196 4.80 -18.01 -6.61
CA GLN A 196 3.62 -18.01 -5.73
C GLN A 196 3.75 -17.06 -4.53
N ALA A 197 4.96 -16.96 -3.96
CA ALA A 197 5.24 -16.07 -2.85
C ALA A 197 5.21 -14.58 -3.25
N LEU A 198 5.48 -14.24 -4.51
CA LEU A 198 5.43 -12.87 -5.04
C LEU A 198 4.11 -12.54 -5.75
N CYS A 199 3.13 -13.45 -5.75
CA CYS A 199 1.82 -13.27 -6.37
C CYS A 199 0.91 -12.37 -5.51
N PHE A 200 1.39 -11.15 -5.25
CA PHE A 200 0.69 -10.10 -4.51
C PHE A 200 -0.67 -9.82 -5.17
N PRO A 201 -1.79 -10.17 -4.49
CA PRO A 201 -3.09 -10.08 -5.11
C PRO A 201 -3.53 -8.63 -5.28
N TRP A 202 -4.24 -8.36 -6.37
CA TRP A 202 -4.63 -7.01 -6.78
C TRP A 202 -6.15 -6.88 -6.87
N ALA A 203 -6.65 -5.64 -6.94
CA ALA A 203 -8.07 -5.36 -7.13
C ALA A 203 -8.27 -4.35 -8.26
N ALA A 204 -9.31 -4.57 -9.06
CA ALA A 204 -9.74 -3.64 -10.08
C ALA A 204 -10.07 -2.27 -9.48
N ALA A 205 -9.99 -1.23 -10.31
CA ALA A 205 -10.52 0.07 -9.92
C ALA A 205 -12.03 -0.02 -9.70
N LYS A 206 -12.53 0.63 -8.65
CA LYS A 206 -13.97 0.85 -8.51
C LYS A 206 -14.40 1.86 -9.56
N GLU A 207 -15.16 1.38 -10.54
CA GLU A 207 -15.65 2.17 -11.67
C GLU A 207 -17.11 1.80 -11.95
N GLY A 208 -17.84 2.72 -12.59
CA GLY A 208 -19.20 2.44 -13.03
C GLY A 208 -19.21 1.34 -14.11
N PRO A 209 -20.32 0.59 -14.26
CA PRO A 209 -20.41 -0.55 -15.17
C PRO A 209 -20.10 -0.24 -16.64
N ASN A 210 -20.18 1.03 -17.06
CA ASN A 210 -19.96 1.47 -18.44
C ASN A 210 -18.83 2.52 -18.55
N ALA A 211 -17.77 2.41 -17.73
CA ALA A 211 -16.63 3.31 -17.86
C ALA A 211 -16.00 3.19 -19.26
N THR A 212 -16.05 4.27 -20.04
CA THR A 212 -15.55 4.32 -21.43
C THR A 212 -14.03 4.17 -21.54
N ALA A 213 -13.29 4.50 -20.48
CA ALA A 213 -11.85 4.34 -20.39
C ALA A 213 -11.48 3.86 -18.97
N PRO A 214 -11.60 2.56 -18.66
CA PRO A 214 -11.36 2.06 -17.32
C PRO A 214 -9.89 2.22 -16.89
N LYS A 215 -9.64 2.49 -15.61
CA LYS A 215 -8.30 2.49 -15.01
C LYS A 215 -7.70 1.09 -15.07
N ARG A 216 -6.49 0.96 -15.59
CA ARG A 216 -5.84 -0.35 -15.73
C ARG A 216 -4.97 -0.64 -14.52
N ARG A 217 -5.51 -1.42 -13.60
CA ARG A 217 -4.79 -1.85 -12.39
C ARG A 217 -4.32 -3.29 -12.43
N ASN A 218 -4.66 -4.04 -13.48
CA ASN A 218 -4.16 -5.41 -13.62
C ASN A 218 -2.66 -5.35 -13.93
N PRO A 219 -1.79 -5.85 -13.04
CA PRO A 219 -0.36 -5.86 -13.32
C PRO A 219 0.07 -6.98 -14.27
N GLY A 220 -0.81 -7.91 -14.63
CA GLY A 220 -0.43 -9.09 -15.40
C GLY A 220 -0.13 -8.83 -16.88
N ILE A 221 0.87 -9.55 -17.40
CA ILE A 221 1.26 -9.56 -18.83
C ILE A 221 1.52 -11.00 -19.26
N GLY A 222 0.87 -11.44 -20.35
CA GLY A 222 1.04 -12.80 -20.86
C GLY A 222 0.77 -13.84 -19.77
N ASN A 223 1.75 -14.71 -19.49
CA ASN A 223 1.65 -15.77 -18.47
C ASN A 223 1.98 -15.29 -17.04
N LEU A 224 2.35 -14.01 -16.86
CA LEU A 224 2.63 -13.43 -15.55
C LEU A 224 1.33 -12.90 -14.94
N GLU A 225 0.54 -13.81 -14.35
CA GLU A 225 -0.80 -13.50 -13.83
C GLU A 225 -0.83 -13.36 -12.30
N PHE A 226 -1.81 -12.59 -11.81
CA PHE A 226 -2.02 -12.32 -10.39
C PHE A 226 -3.45 -12.61 -9.97
N LYS A 227 -3.60 -13.07 -8.72
CA LYS A 227 -4.91 -13.38 -8.14
C LYS A 227 -5.65 -12.13 -7.68
N GLY A 228 -6.98 -12.23 -7.62
CA GLY A 228 -7.84 -11.18 -7.06
C GLY A 228 -7.69 -11.05 -5.54
N LEU A 229 -7.64 -9.81 -5.08
CA LEU A 229 -7.58 -9.46 -3.66
C LEU A 229 -8.96 -9.61 -3.01
N ARG A 230 -9.01 -10.46 -1.98
CA ARG A 230 -10.19 -10.69 -1.14
C ARG A 230 -9.97 -10.08 0.23
N SER A 231 -11.03 -9.51 0.81
CA SER A 231 -11.03 -8.95 2.17
C SER A 231 -10.86 -10.03 3.26
N GLY A 232 -10.67 -9.59 4.50
CA GLY A 232 -10.46 -10.42 5.69
C GLY A 232 -9.03 -10.94 5.76
N ALA A 233 -8.88 -12.16 6.31
CA ALA A 233 -7.59 -12.80 6.54
C ALA A 233 -6.67 -12.77 5.30
N HIS A 234 -7.23 -12.98 4.11
CA HIS A 234 -6.44 -12.98 2.88
C HIS A 234 -5.77 -11.62 2.63
N HIS A 235 -6.48 -10.49 2.81
CA HIS A 235 -5.91 -9.16 2.68
C HIS A 235 -4.86 -8.91 3.76
N ALA A 236 -5.18 -9.24 5.02
CA ALA A 236 -4.28 -9.05 6.16
C ALA A 236 -2.91 -9.71 5.93
N LEU A 237 -2.90 -10.98 5.53
CA LEU A 237 -1.67 -11.74 5.29
C LEU A 237 -0.84 -11.17 4.14
N TRP A 238 -1.48 -10.78 3.04
CA TRP A 238 -0.76 -10.19 1.91
C TRP A 238 -0.26 -8.77 2.19
N ASN A 239 -0.98 -7.98 3.00
CA ASN A 239 -0.48 -6.69 3.46
C ASN A 239 0.77 -6.89 4.34
N LEU A 240 0.75 -7.87 5.25
CA LEU A 240 1.88 -8.19 6.12
C LEU A 240 3.13 -8.56 5.30
N ARG A 241 2.96 -9.41 4.28
CA ARG A 241 4.04 -9.77 3.34
C ARG A 241 4.55 -8.60 2.52
N ALA A 242 3.66 -7.72 2.04
CA ALA A 242 4.06 -6.52 1.33
C ALA A 242 4.95 -5.63 2.21
N ASN A 243 4.59 -5.47 3.49
CA ASN A 243 5.41 -4.74 4.46
C ASN A 243 6.78 -5.38 4.66
N TRP A 244 6.84 -6.70 4.78
CA TRP A 244 8.11 -7.39 4.96
C TRP A 244 9.05 -7.19 3.78
N VAL A 245 8.55 -7.30 2.56
CA VAL A 245 9.35 -7.13 1.34
C VAL A 245 9.80 -5.69 1.19
N LEU A 246 8.88 -4.72 1.23
CA LEU A 246 9.23 -3.31 1.06
C LEU A 246 10.17 -2.80 2.16
N SER A 247 9.97 -3.25 3.40
CA SER A 247 10.89 -2.93 4.50
C SER A 247 12.25 -3.61 4.31
N ALA A 248 12.29 -4.83 3.78
CA ALA A 248 13.55 -5.53 3.53
C ALA A 248 14.34 -4.89 2.37
N VAL A 249 13.66 -4.40 1.33
CA VAL A 249 14.26 -3.60 0.26
C VAL A 249 14.93 -2.37 0.85
N LEU A 250 14.20 -1.56 1.63
CA LEU A 250 14.74 -0.34 2.23
C LEU A 250 15.82 -0.61 3.29
N ALA A 251 15.80 -1.78 3.94
CA ALA A 251 16.86 -2.17 4.88
C ALA A 251 18.09 -2.78 4.18
N ASN A 252 18.02 -3.07 2.89
CA ASN A 252 19.13 -3.66 2.15
C ASN A 252 20.29 -2.64 2.03
N PRO A 253 21.54 -3.04 2.30
CA PRO A 253 22.70 -2.15 2.21
C PRO A 253 22.87 -1.42 0.87
N ALA A 254 22.41 -2.01 -0.24
CA ALA A 254 22.44 -1.39 -1.57
C ALA A 254 21.65 -0.07 -1.63
N THR A 255 20.65 0.10 -0.75
CA THR A 255 19.79 1.29 -0.75
C THR A 255 20.31 2.43 0.11
N LYS A 256 21.44 2.31 0.81
CA LYS A 256 21.93 3.35 1.75
C LYS A 256 22.07 4.74 1.13
N GLY A 257 22.41 4.82 -0.16
CA GLY A 257 22.51 6.08 -0.90
C GLY A 257 21.20 6.57 -1.53
N SER A 258 20.12 5.80 -1.42
CA SER A 258 18.85 6.12 -2.07
C SER A 258 18.22 7.37 -1.45
N PRO A 259 17.68 8.29 -2.27
CA PRO A 259 16.99 9.48 -1.79
C PRO A 259 15.76 9.17 -0.91
N PHE A 260 15.22 7.96 -0.97
CA PHE A 260 14.17 7.51 -0.03
C PHE A 260 14.62 7.60 1.44
N HIS A 261 15.91 7.42 1.74
CA HIS A 261 16.45 7.55 3.10
C HIS A 261 16.69 9.00 3.55
N SER A 262 16.57 9.96 2.64
CA SER A 262 16.80 11.39 2.91
C SER A 262 15.51 12.22 2.90
N VAL A 263 14.34 11.58 2.89
CA VAL A 263 13.05 12.29 2.96
C VAL A 263 12.89 12.99 4.29
N ALA A 264 12.41 14.23 4.26
CA ALA A 264 12.13 14.99 5.47
C ALA A 264 10.83 14.54 6.14
N ALA A 265 10.76 14.75 7.45
CA ALA A 265 9.51 14.67 8.19
C ALA A 265 8.43 15.54 7.50
N PRO A 266 7.16 15.13 7.49
CA PRO A 266 6.57 14.01 8.23
C PRO A 266 6.70 12.63 7.55
N HIS A 267 7.47 12.52 6.48
CA HIS A 267 7.66 11.25 5.78
C HIS A 267 8.75 10.39 6.45
N ASP A 268 8.61 9.08 6.23
CA ASP A 268 9.65 8.09 6.45
C ASP A 268 9.89 7.34 5.12
N PRO A 269 11.02 6.61 4.97
CA PRO A 269 11.37 5.96 3.71
C PRO A 269 10.28 5.02 3.17
N LEU A 270 9.63 4.26 4.06
CA LEU A 270 8.58 3.32 3.67
C LEU A 270 7.31 4.05 3.21
N ARG A 271 6.93 5.14 3.88
CA ARG A 271 5.80 5.97 3.47
C ARG A 271 6.04 6.67 2.15
N ALA A 272 7.26 7.11 1.88
CA ALA A 272 7.64 7.69 0.60
C ALA A 272 7.56 6.64 -0.52
N LEU A 273 8.07 5.42 -0.29
CA LEU A 273 7.96 4.32 -1.25
C LEU A 273 6.50 3.92 -1.49
N GLU A 274 5.68 3.82 -0.44
CA GLU A 274 4.23 3.59 -0.58
C GLU A 274 3.56 4.67 -1.45
N ALA A 275 3.89 5.94 -1.22
CA ALA A 275 3.34 7.07 -1.98
C ALA A 275 3.73 6.99 -3.46
N ALA A 276 4.96 6.59 -3.79
CA ALA A 276 5.39 6.31 -5.16
C ALA A 276 4.54 5.19 -5.80
N LEU A 277 4.40 4.05 -5.12
CA LEU A 277 3.60 2.91 -5.58
C LEU A 277 2.13 3.29 -5.77
N PHE A 278 1.60 4.13 -4.89
CA PHE A 278 0.23 4.62 -4.96
C PHE A 278 -0.01 5.50 -6.21
N MET A 279 0.97 6.34 -6.58
CA MET A 279 0.87 7.16 -7.79
C MET A 279 1.00 6.32 -9.06
N ILE A 280 1.99 5.42 -9.13
CA ILE A 280 2.18 4.52 -10.28
C ILE A 280 0.95 3.61 -10.47
N GLY A 281 0.47 3.03 -9.39
CA GLY A 281 -0.65 2.08 -9.40
C GLY A 281 -2.02 2.72 -9.65
N TYR A 282 -2.10 4.03 -9.83
CA TYR A 282 -3.33 4.68 -10.27
C TYR A 282 -3.83 4.09 -11.59
N ASP A 283 -2.91 3.97 -12.55
CA ASP A 283 -3.11 3.36 -13.86
C ASP A 283 -1.77 2.86 -14.41
N LEU A 284 -1.67 1.57 -14.74
CA LEU A 284 -0.49 0.93 -15.29
C LEU A 284 -0.42 1.02 -16.82
N GLY A 285 -1.41 1.64 -17.47
CA GLY A 285 -1.42 1.88 -18.91
C GLY A 285 -1.51 0.60 -19.76
N GLN A 286 -1.11 0.71 -21.03
CA GLN A 286 -0.80 -0.47 -21.85
C GLN A 286 0.60 -0.93 -21.49
N GLN A 287 0.71 -1.98 -20.67
CA GLN A 287 1.99 -2.64 -20.47
C GLN A 287 2.40 -3.29 -21.79
N ARG A 288 3.28 -2.61 -22.54
CA ARG A 288 3.84 -3.17 -23.77
C ARG A 288 4.72 -4.36 -23.40
N ILE A 289 4.66 -5.41 -24.21
CA ILE A 289 5.64 -6.50 -24.14
C ILE A 289 6.99 -5.85 -24.39
N ALA A 290 7.84 -5.79 -23.37
CA ALA A 290 9.23 -5.44 -23.55
C ALA A 290 9.84 -6.56 -24.41
N VAL A 291 10.09 -6.26 -25.68
CA VAL A 291 10.94 -7.10 -26.51
C VAL A 291 12.32 -7.04 -25.86
N ALA A 292 12.85 -8.20 -25.47
CA ALA A 292 14.19 -8.30 -24.91
C ALA A 292 15.19 -7.60 -25.82
N ALA A 293 15.95 -6.66 -25.27
CA ALA A 293 17.17 -6.13 -25.88
C ALA A 293 18.36 -6.97 -25.40
#